data_AF-A0A1Q5RD10-F1
#
_entry.id   AF-A0A1Q5RD10-F1
#
_cell.length_a   1.000
_cell.length_b   1.000
_cell.length_c   1.000
_cell.angle_alpha   90.00
_cell.angle_beta   90.00
_cell.angle_gamma   90.00
#
_symmetry.space_group_name_H-M   'P 1'
#
loop_
_entity.id
_entity.type
_entity.pdbx_description
1 polymer ?
#
loop_
_entity_poly.entity_id
_entity_poly.type
_entity_poly.pdbx_seq_one_letter_code
_entity_poly.pdbx_strand_id
1 'polypeptide(L)'
;MLKPPPDLLRSEIFTIGLVAVYWSYLEHAAERMIWAILEVDASTGRAITAPIQMRSRLKMLVSLIEARHPPLLEAVKNIKDTIEKLEADRNLVVHGIWARDQQSRPTATSLRRKSSGPHLIYGEVFPRERMTGIIQGIIDAGAYVHSLTGVIENASSQKFRTPAPPEHTKN
;
A
#
# COMPACT_ATOMS: atom_id res chain seq x y z
N MET A 1 -14.53 30.16 1.41
CA MET A 1 -14.29 29.04 2.34
C MET A 1 -15.20 27.90 1.93
N LEU A 2 -14.68 26.71 1.61
CA LEU A 2 -15.51 25.56 1.24
C LEU A 2 -16.28 25.05 2.48
N LYS A 3 -17.59 24.82 2.35
CA LYS A 3 -18.39 24.20 3.41
C LYS A 3 -18.14 22.68 3.37
N PRO A 4 -17.89 22.03 4.52
CA PRO A 4 -17.78 20.58 4.56
C PRO A 4 -19.12 19.93 4.16
N PRO A 5 -19.12 18.66 3.71
CA PRO A 5 -20.34 17.89 3.56
C PRO A 5 -21.17 17.96 4.85
N PRO A 6 -22.48 18.21 4.78
CA PRO A 6 -23.31 18.47 5.96
C PRO A 6 -23.32 17.29 6.95
N ASP A 7 -23.08 16.07 6.45
CA ASP A 7 -23.22 14.85 7.23
C ASP A 7 -21.93 14.41 7.94
N LEU A 8 -20.79 15.08 7.69
CA LEU A 8 -19.50 14.71 8.27
C LEU A 8 -18.99 15.72 9.30
N LEU A 9 -18.51 15.21 10.43
CA LEU A 9 -17.75 15.96 11.42
C LEU A 9 -16.36 16.30 10.87
N ARG A 10 -15.78 17.40 11.33
CA ARG A 10 -14.40 17.79 10.96
C ARG A 10 -13.37 16.71 11.29
N SER A 11 -13.54 16.00 12.41
CA SER A 11 -12.68 14.89 12.81
C SER A 11 -12.78 13.70 11.85
N GLU A 12 -13.97 13.42 11.30
CA GLU A 12 -14.16 12.36 10.30
C GLU A 12 -13.46 12.73 8.98
N ILE A 13 -13.62 13.97 8.51
CA ILE A 13 -12.91 14.50 7.33
C ILE A 13 -11.40 14.40 7.50
N PHE A 14 -10.88 14.79 8.66
CA PHE A 14 -9.46 14.66 8.97
C PHE A 14 -9.00 13.20 8.90
N THR A 15 -9.79 12.27 9.42
CA THR A 15 -9.46 10.84 9.44
C THR A 15 -9.48 10.24 8.04
N ILE A 16 -10.44 10.63 7.18
CA ILE A 16 -10.47 10.27 5.76
C ILE A 16 -9.20 10.76 5.05
N GLY A 17 -8.78 12.00 5.33
CA GLY A 17 -7.53 12.56 4.81
C GLY A 17 -6.30 11.76 5.24
N LEU A 18 -6.23 11.34 6.51
CA LEU A 18 -5.14 10.49 6.99
C LEU A 18 -5.08 9.15 6.26
N VAL A 19 -6.22 8.51 6.01
CA VAL A 19 -6.26 7.27 5.21
C VAL A 19 -5.64 7.48 3.83
N ALA A 20 -6.00 8.56 3.14
CA ALA A 20 -5.45 8.87 1.82
C ALA A 20 -3.93 9.15 1.84
N VAL A 21 -3.46 9.91 2.83
CA VAL A 21 -2.04 10.24 3.01
C VAL A 21 -1.22 8.98 3.30
N TYR A 22 -1.60 8.20 4.31
CA TYR A 22 -0.88 6.98 4.67
C TYR A 22 -0.93 5.92 3.55
N TRP A 23 -2.04 5.84 2.82
CA TRP A 23 -2.10 4.98 1.64
C TRP A 23 -1.06 5.39 0.57
N SER A 24 -0.89 6.69 0.34
CA SER A 24 0.12 7.19 -0.61
C SER A 24 1.55 6.84 -0.16
N TYR A 25 1.82 6.87 1.15
CA TYR A 25 3.10 6.38 1.69
C TYR A 25 3.30 4.88 1.48
N LEU A 26 2.26 4.07 1.68
CA LEU A 26 2.31 2.64 1.40
C LEU A 26 2.54 2.34 -0.08
N GLU A 27 1.90 3.08 -0.99
CA GLU A 27 2.16 2.99 -2.44
C GLU A 27 3.62 3.29 -2.75
N HIS A 28 4.17 4.38 -2.20
CA HIS A 28 5.56 4.73 -2.40
C HIS A 28 6.53 3.67 -1.83
N ALA A 29 6.22 3.08 -0.67
CA ALA A 29 7.01 1.99 -0.10
C ALA A 29 7.05 0.76 -1.02
N ALA A 30 5.90 0.38 -1.60
CA ALA A 30 5.83 -0.71 -2.57
C ALA A 30 6.65 -0.40 -3.84
N GLU A 31 6.60 0.84 -4.34
CA GLU A 31 7.42 1.28 -5.49
C GLU A 31 8.92 1.18 -5.19
N ARG A 32 9.35 1.69 -4.03
CA ARG A 32 10.74 1.61 -3.57
C ARG A 32 11.24 0.17 -3.54
N MET A 33 10.41 -0.76 -3.06
CA MET A 33 10.75 -2.18 -3.04
C MET A 33 10.91 -2.75 -4.46
N ILE A 34 10.04 -2.38 -5.40
CA ILE A 34 10.19 -2.74 -6.82
C ILE A 34 11.52 -2.22 -7.36
N TRP A 35 11.86 -0.96 -7.11
CA TRP A 35 13.07 -0.34 -7.61
C TRP A 35 14.33 -1.00 -7.03
N ALA A 36 14.30 -1.37 -5.75
CA ALA A 36 15.38 -2.11 -5.09
C ALA A 36 15.62 -3.49 -5.72
N ILE A 37 14.56 -4.25 -6.03
CA ILE A 37 14.69 -5.57 -6.68
C ILE A 37 15.19 -5.46 -8.12
N LEU A 38 14.80 -4.40 -8.83
CA LEU A 38 15.24 -4.12 -10.20
C LEU A 38 16.62 -3.47 -10.27
N GLU A 39 17.17 -3.03 -9.14
CA GLU A 39 18.44 -2.30 -9.04
C GLU A 39 18.49 -1.05 -9.93
N VAL A 40 17.35 -0.34 -10.02
CA VAL A 40 17.23 0.90 -10.82
C VAL A 40 17.22 2.14 -9.93
N ASP A 41 17.69 3.25 -10.49
CA ASP A 41 17.61 4.55 -9.82
C ASP A 41 16.15 5.03 -9.70
N ALA A 42 15.92 6.03 -8.84
CA ALA A 42 14.57 6.54 -8.57
C ALA A 42 13.87 7.16 -9.79
N SER A 43 14.62 7.73 -10.75
CA SER A 43 14.04 8.31 -11.96
C SER A 43 13.53 7.21 -12.89
N THR A 44 14.39 6.22 -13.16
CA THR A 44 14.03 5.04 -13.97
C THR A 44 12.90 4.25 -13.31
N GLY A 45 13.01 3.99 -12.01
CA GLY A 45 11.98 3.31 -11.22
C GLY A 45 10.63 4.02 -11.30
N ARG A 46 10.60 5.34 -11.15
CA ARG A 46 9.37 6.13 -11.26
C ARG A 46 8.75 6.03 -12.65
N ALA A 47 9.56 6.08 -13.71
CA ALA A 47 9.06 5.90 -15.08
C ALA A 47 8.37 4.54 -15.27
N ILE A 48 8.88 3.50 -14.60
CA ILE A 48 8.29 2.15 -14.63
C ILE A 48 6.99 2.09 -13.82
N THR A 49 6.98 2.62 -12.58
CA THR A 49 5.87 2.36 -11.63
C THR A 49 4.76 3.40 -11.65
N ALA A 50 4.99 4.62 -12.16
CA ALA A 50 3.99 5.69 -12.17
C ALA A 50 2.63 5.32 -12.80
N PRO A 51 2.55 4.60 -13.94
CA PRO A 51 1.25 4.26 -14.54
C PRO A 51 0.58 3.04 -13.90
N ILE A 52 1.26 2.35 -12.99
CA ILE A 52 0.81 1.07 -12.43
C ILE A 52 -0.09 1.36 -11.23
N GLN A 53 -1.22 0.67 -11.10
CA GLN A 53 -2.06 0.75 -9.90
C GLN A 53 -1.54 -0.17 -8.79
N MET A 54 -1.90 0.09 -7.53
CA MET A 54 -1.42 -0.69 -6.38
C MET A 54 -1.52 -2.21 -6.58
N ARG A 55 -2.69 -2.72 -6.96
CA ARG A 55 -2.87 -4.16 -7.23
C ARG A 55 -1.89 -4.74 -8.25
N SER A 56 -1.63 -4.00 -9.32
CA SER A 56 -0.66 -4.42 -10.35
C SER A 56 0.78 -4.33 -9.82
N ARG A 57 1.11 -3.33 -8.98
CA ARG A 57 2.40 -3.25 -8.28
C ARG A 57 2.62 -4.45 -7.37
N LEU A 58 1.61 -4.86 -6.59
CA LEU A 58 1.72 -6.03 -5.71
C LEU A 58 1.93 -7.34 -6.49
N LYS A 59 1.23 -7.52 -7.62
CA LYS A 59 1.46 -8.67 -8.51
C LYS A 59 2.90 -8.67 -9.05
N MET A 60 3.38 -7.51 -9.53
CA MET A 60 4.75 -7.35 -9.99
C MET A 60 5.76 -7.67 -8.89
N LEU A 61 5.54 -7.20 -7.66
CA LEU A 61 6.37 -7.51 -6.50
C LEU A 61 6.47 -9.01 -6.24
N VAL A 62 5.35 -9.73 -6.23
CA VAL A 62 5.35 -11.20 -6.03
C VAL A 62 6.18 -11.88 -7.12
N SER A 63 5.96 -11.54 -8.39
CA SER A 63 6.72 -12.14 -9.51
C SER A 63 8.22 -11.82 -9.45
N LEU A 64 8.58 -10.59 -9.11
CA LEU A 64 9.98 -10.18 -8.98
C LEU A 64 10.67 -10.88 -7.80
N ILE A 65 9.98 -11.02 -6.67
CA ILE A 65 10.49 -11.70 -5.49
C ILE A 65 10.67 -13.19 -5.74
N GLU A 66 9.71 -13.84 -6.40
CA GLU A 66 9.83 -15.23 -6.81
C GLU A 66 11.07 -15.45 -7.71
N ALA A 67 11.34 -14.52 -8.62
CA ALA A 67 12.48 -14.62 -9.53
C ALA A 67 13.85 -14.27 -8.90
N ARG A 68 13.90 -13.29 -7.99
CA ARG A 68 15.16 -12.69 -7.51
C ARG A 68 15.48 -13.00 -6.04
N HIS A 69 14.46 -13.20 -5.22
CA HIS A 69 14.57 -13.42 -3.77
C HIS A 69 13.57 -14.49 -3.26
N PRO A 70 13.60 -15.74 -3.76
CA PRO A 70 12.63 -16.78 -3.39
C PRO A 70 12.40 -16.96 -1.87
N PRO A 71 13.42 -16.86 -0.99
CA PRO A 71 13.20 -16.98 0.45
C PRO A 71 12.25 -15.93 1.06
N LEU A 72 12.01 -14.80 0.38
CA LEU A 72 11.09 -13.75 0.83
C LEU A 72 9.66 -13.90 0.27
N LEU A 73 9.41 -14.90 -0.58
CA LEU A 73 8.15 -15.01 -1.33
C LEU A 73 6.91 -15.09 -0.44
N GLU A 74 6.94 -15.94 0.59
CA GLU A 74 5.79 -16.11 1.49
C GLU A 74 5.53 -14.85 2.33
N ALA A 75 6.59 -14.16 2.77
CA ALA A 75 6.46 -12.87 3.44
C ALA A 75 5.77 -11.83 2.54
N VAL A 76 6.13 -11.78 1.26
CA VAL A 76 5.54 -10.85 0.28
C VAL A 76 4.09 -11.21 -0.08
N LYS A 77 3.75 -12.50 -0.18
CA LYS A 77 2.35 -12.93 -0.37
C LYS A 77 1.46 -12.53 0.81
N ASN A 78 1.94 -12.77 2.03
CA ASN A 78 1.19 -12.44 3.24
C ASN A 78 0.90 -10.93 3.35
N ILE A 79 1.90 -10.09 3.05
CA ILE A 79 1.68 -8.64 3.07
C ILE A 79 0.81 -8.16 1.91
N LYS A 80 0.94 -8.77 0.71
CA LYS A 80 0.03 -8.49 -0.41
C LYS A 80 -1.43 -8.72 0.01
N ASP A 81 -1.73 -9.86 0.60
CA ASP A 81 -3.11 -10.20 0.98
C ASP A 81 -3.66 -9.27 2.06
N THR A 82 -2.79 -8.78 2.95
CA THR A 82 -3.13 -7.73 3.92
C THR A 82 -3.45 -6.41 3.23
N ILE A 83 -2.60 -5.96 2.30
CA ILE A 83 -2.81 -4.71 1.56
C ILE A 83 -4.07 -4.79 0.69
N GLU A 84 -4.38 -5.92 0.06
CA GLU A 84 -5.59 -6.10 -0.75
C GLU A 84 -6.88 -5.98 0.09
N LYS A 85 -6.87 -6.44 1.35
CA LYS A 85 -7.99 -6.23 2.28
C LYS A 85 -8.12 -4.74 2.64
N LEU A 86 -7.01 -4.08 2.96
CA LEU A 86 -7.00 -2.63 3.27
C LEU A 86 -7.39 -1.77 2.05
N GLU A 87 -7.10 -2.21 0.83
CA GLU A 87 -7.47 -1.52 -0.42
C GLU A 87 -8.99 -1.40 -0.55
N ALA A 88 -9.74 -2.45 -0.17
CA ALA A 88 -11.20 -2.43 -0.23
C ALA A 88 -11.78 -1.36 0.71
N ASP A 89 -11.31 -1.34 1.97
CA ASP A 89 -11.68 -0.34 2.96
C ASP A 89 -11.30 1.07 2.52
N ARG A 90 -10.04 1.26 2.10
CA ARG A 90 -9.52 2.55 1.60
C ARG A 90 -10.38 3.07 0.45
N ASN A 91 -10.75 2.20 -0.50
CA ASN A 91 -11.52 2.62 -1.65
C ASN A 91 -12.89 3.15 -1.24
N LEU A 92 -13.55 2.47 -0.30
CA LEU A 92 -14.85 2.92 0.19
C LEU A 92 -14.72 4.20 1.03
N VAL A 93 -13.69 4.29 1.88
CA VAL A 93 -13.42 5.48 2.71
C VAL A 93 -13.11 6.72 1.87
N VAL A 94 -12.27 6.60 0.85
CA VAL A 94 -11.77 7.75 0.08
C VAL A 94 -12.71 8.14 -1.05
N HIS A 95 -13.39 7.15 -1.66
CA HIS A 95 -14.22 7.39 -2.85
C HIS A 95 -15.73 7.20 -2.62
N GLY A 96 -16.12 6.76 -1.42
CA GLY A 96 -17.53 6.59 -1.06
C GLY A 96 -18.26 7.91 -0.88
N ILE A 97 -19.57 7.87 -1.08
CA ILE A 97 -20.46 8.94 -0.66
C ILE A 97 -20.73 8.74 0.82
N TRP A 98 -20.36 9.74 1.61
CA TRP A 98 -20.54 9.73 3.05
C TRP A 98 -21.88 10.31 3.45
N ALA A 99 -22.56 9.63 4.35
CA ALA A 99 -23.80 10.06 4.99
C ALA A 99 -23.85 9.53 6.43
N ARG A 100 -24.92 9.85 7.14
CA ARG A 100 -25.25 9.20 8.42
C ARG A 100 -26.36 8.17 8.23
N ASP A 101 -26.26 7.04 8.93
CA ASP A 101 -27.35 6.07 9.00
C ASP A 101 -28.46 6.50 9.98
N GLN A 102 -29.46 5.64 10.17
CA GLN A 102 -30.59 5.90 11.09
C GLN A 102 -30.14 6.09 12.56
N GLN A 103 -28.96 5.60 12.91
CA GLN A 103 -28.34 5.72 14.23
C GLN A 103 -27.30 6.85 14.28
N SER A 104 -27.30 7.75 13.29
CA SER A 104 -26.35 8.86 13.18
C SER A 104 -24.88 8.46 13.06
N ARG A 105 -24.58 7.22 12.64
CA ARG A 105 -23.21 6.73 12.46
C ARG A 105 -22.68 7.07 11.06
N PRO A 106 -21.39 7.39 10.91
CA PRO A 106 -20.81 7.72 9.62
C PRO A 106 -20.74 6.47 8.73
N THR A 107 -21.38 6.54 7.58
CA THR A 107 -21.52 5.45 6.61
C THR A 107 -20.99 5.90 5.26
N ALA A 108 -20.10 5.11 4.67
CA ALA A 108 -19.59 5.35 3.32
C ALA A 108 -20.24 4.36 2.35
N THR A 109 -20.74 4.89 1.23
CA THR A 109 -21.54 4.15 0.27
C THR A 109 -20.91 4.17 -1.12
N SER A 110 -20.85 3.01 -1.76
CA SER A 110 -20.41 2.90 -3.15
C SER A 110 -21.61 2.87 -4.09
N LEU A 111 -21.63 3.79 -5.07
CA LEU A 111 -22.62 3.79 -6.16
C LEU A 111 -22.24 2.82 -7.29
N ARG A 112 -21.13 2.09 -7.18
CA ARG A 112 -20.69 1.20 -8.25
C ARG A 112 -21.64 0.01 -8.35
N ARG A 113 -22.26 -0.16 -9.52
CA ARG A 113 -23.04 -1.37 -9.84
C ARG A 113 -22.12 -2.58 -9.74
N LYS A 114 -22.33 -3.43 -8.72
CA LYS A 114 -21.77 -4.79 -8.73
C LYS A 114 -22.62 -5.64 -9.68
N SER A 115 -21.97 -6.37 -10.55
CA SER A 115 -22.53 -7.10 -11.70
C SER A 115 -23.52 -8.22 -11.36
N SER A 116 -23.86 -8.43 -10.08
CA SER A 116 -24.65 -9.57 -9.60
C SER A 116 -26.10 -9.25 -9.19
N GLY A 117 -26.63 -8.05 -9.44
CA GLY A 117 -28.06 -7.79 -9.24
C GLY A 117 -28.50 -6.35 -9.50
N PRO A 118 -29.81 -6.11 -9.67
CA PRO A 118 -30.35 -4.77 -9.90
C PRO A 118 -30.19 -3.89 -8.65
N HIS A 119 -29.49 -2.76 -8.82
CA HIS A 119 -29.51 -1.59 -7.92
C HIS A 119 -29.14 -1.77 -6.44
N LEU A 120 -28.29 -2.74 -6.08
CA LEU A 120 -27.79 -2.81 -4.70
C LEU A 120 -26.76 -1.70 -4.43
N ILE A 121 -27.21 -0.66 -3.72
CA ILE A 121 -26.36 0.34 -3.09
C ILE A 121 -25.69 -0.35 -1.89
N TYR A 122 -24.35 -0.44 -1.92
CA TYR A 122 -23.58 -1.05 -0.83
C TYR A 122 -22.98 0.05 0.04
N GLY A 123 -23.37 0.08 1.32
CA GLY A 123 -22.83 1.00 2.31
C GLY A 123 -22.28 0.25 3.52
N GLU A 124 -21.23 0.80 4.11
CA GLU A 124 -20.63 0.29 5.33
C GLU A 124 -20.45 1.40 6.37
N VAL A 125 -20.61 1.03 7.64
CA VAL A 125 -20.40 1.93 8.77
C VAL A 125 -18.90 1.97 9.10
N PHE A 126 -18.37 3.18 9.26
CA PHE A 126 -16.96 3.43 9.57
C PHE A 126 -16.84 4.20 10.89
N PRO A 127 -17.09 3.54 12.03
CA PRO A 127 -16.86 4.18 13.32
C PRO A 127 -15.38 4.57 13.47
N ARG A 128 -15.11 5.53 14.35
CA ARG A 128 -13.75 6.04 14.61
C ARG A 128 -12.74 4.92 14.85
N GLU A 129 -13.11 3.91 15.63
CA GLU A 129 -12.25 2.76 15.94
C GLU A 129 -11.83 1.99 14.68
N ARG A 130 -12.79 1.67 13.79
CA ARG A 130 -12.50 1.01 12.51
C ARG A 130 -11.59 1.86 11.63
N MET A 131 -11.84 3.16 11.54
CA MET A 131 -11.01 4.09 10.76
C MET A 131 -9.57 4.15 11.28
N THR A 132 -9.40 4.23 12.60
CA THR A 132 -8.07 4.16 13.24
C THR A 132 -7.39 2.81 12.96
N GLY A 133 -8.13 1.70 13.02
CA GLY A 133 -7.62 0.38 12.68
C GLY A 133 -7.14 0.27 11.23
N ILE A 134 -7.87 0.85 10.28
CA ILE A 134 -7.44 0.93 8.87
C ILE A 134 -6.14 1.72 8.75
N ILE A 135 -6.05 2.89 9.39
CA ILE A 135 -4.84 3.73 9.37
C ILE A 135 -3.64 2.95 9.95
N GLN A 136 -3.82 2.32 11.10
CA GLN A 136 -2.76 1.53 11.74
C GLN A 136 -2.33 0.36 10.85
N GLY A 137 -3.28 -0.36 10.25
CA GLY A 137 -2.98 -1.44 9.31
C GLY A 137 -2.18 -0.97 8.09
N ILE A 138 -2.46 0.22 7.56
CA ILE A 138 -1.69 0.82 6.46
C ILE A 138 -0.26 1.17 6.93
N ILE A 139 -0.12 1.75 8.13
CA ILE A 139 1.18 2.10 8.72
C ILE A 139 2.03 0.85 8.93
N ASP A 140 1.46 -0.18 9.56
CA ASP A 140 2.13 -1.44 9.85
C ASP A 140 2.55 -2.14 8.54
N ALA A 141 1.68 -2.13 7.54
CA ALA A 141 2.00 -2.68 6.24
C ALA A 141 3.14 -1.93 5.56
N GLY A 142 3.14 -0.59 5.63
CA GLY A 142 4.20 0.25 5.08
C GLY A 142 5.54 0.01 5.76
N ALA A 143 5.54 -0.09 7.10
CA ALA A 143 6.74 -0.40 7.88
C ALA A 143 7.30 -1.79 7.55
N TYR A 144 6.42 -2.78 7.36
CA TYR A 144 6.84 -4.13 6.96
C TYR A 144 7.46 -4.16 5.55
N VAL A 145 6.83 -3.50 4.57
CA VAL A 145 7.39 -3.37 3.21
C VAL A 145 8.74 -2.65 3.24
N HIS A 146 8.88 -1.60 4.04
CA HIS A 146 10.14 -0.88 4.21
C HIS A 146 11.24 -1.78 4.80
N SER A 147 10.92 -2.57 5.82
CA SER A 147 11.85 -3.55 6.41
C SER A 147 12.34 -4.58 5.38
N LEU A 148 11.43 -5.14 4.58
CA LEU A 148 11.79 -6.08 3.50
C LEU A 148 12.67 -5.42 2.43
N THR A 149 12.41 -4.14 2.12
CA THR A 149 13.24 -3.37 1.18
C THR A 149 14.69 -3.28 1.68
N GLY A 150 14.89 -2.98 2.97
CA GLY A 150 16.23 -2.94 3.57
C GLY A 150 16.96 -4.30 3.52
N VAL A 151 16.24 -5.41 3.68
CA VAL A 151 16.82 -6.76 3.53
C VAL A 151 17.31 -6.99 2.09
N ILE A 152 16.54 -6.54 1.09
CA ILE A 152 16.88 -6.66 -0.33
C ILE A 152 18.10 -5.79 -0.68
N GLU A 153 18.08 -4.52 -0.28
CA GLU A 153 19.18 -3.58 -0.54
C GLU A 153 20.51 -4.06 0.08
N ASN A 154 20.45 -4.62 1.30
CA ASN A 154 21.61 -5.23 1.95
C ASN A 154 22.13 -6.46 1.19
N ALA A 155 21.24 -7.34 0.73
CA ALA A 155 21.61 -8.54 -0.03
C ALA A 155 22.25 -8.18 -1.40
N SER A 156 21.72 -7.17 -2.11
CA SER A 156 22.32 -6.69 -3.36
C SER A 156 23.70 -6.07 -3.12
N SER A 157 23.87 -5.28 -2.05
CA SER A 157 25.15 -4.66 -1.71
C SER A 157 26.27 -5.67 -1.43
N GLN A 158 25.93 -6.87 -0.93
CA GLN A 158 26.92 -7.93 -0.70
C GLN A 158 27.39 -8.60 -2.00
N LYS A 159 26.54 -8.72 -3.03
CA LYS A 159 26.90 -9.34 -4.31
C LYS A 159 27.97 -8.56 -5.09
N PHE A 160 28.03 -7.25 -4.91
CA PHE A 160 28.98 -6.36 -5.60
C PHE A 160 30.29 -6.14 -4.87
N ARG A 161 30.47 -6.71 -3.67
CA ARG A 161 31.80 -6.76 -3.04
C ARG A 161 32.64 -7.81 -3.76
N THR A 162 33.29 -7.40 -4.84
CA THR A 162 34.38 -8.18 -5.44
C THR A 162 35.34 -8.58 -4.32
N PRO A 163 35.68 -9.87 -4.16
CA PRO A 163 36.72 -10.25 -3.20
C PRO A 163 37.96 -9.43 -3.51
N ALA A 164 38.60 -8.89 -2.46
CA ALA A 164 39.86 -8.18 -2.63
C ALA A 164 40.81 -9.08 -3.43
N PRO A 165 41.51 -8.54 -4.45
CA PRO A 165 42.48 -9.34 -5.18
C PRO A 165 43.47 -9.95 -4.18
N PRO A 166 43.87 -11.24 -4.36
CA PRO A 166 44.76 -11.89 -3.42
C PRO A 166 46.03 -11.04 -3.26
N GLU A 167 46.39 -10.74 -2.02
CA GLU A 167 47.65 -10.03 -1.73
C GLU A 167 48.79 -10.88 -2.29
N HIS A 168 49.49 -10.35 -3.30
CA HIS A 168 50.71 -10.97 -3.80
C HIS A 168 51.76 -10.89 -2.68
N THR A 169 51.91 -11.98 -1.92
CA THR A 169 53.03 -12.19 -1.03
C THR A 169 54.30 -12.17 -1.87
N LYS A 170 55.11 -11.11 -1.68
CA LYS A 170 56.45 -11.04 -2.23
C LYS A 170 57.32 -12.04 -1.47
N ASN A 171 57.72 -13.11 -2.15
CA ASN A 171 58.79 -14.01 -1.71
C ASN A 171 60.16 -13.32 -1.85
#